data_AF-A0A2K3QHF7-F1
#
_entry.id   AF-A0A2K3QHF7-F1
#
_cell.length_a   1.000
_cell.length_b   1.000
_cell.length_c   1.000
_cell.angle_alpha   90.00
_cell.angle_beta   90.00
_cell.angle_gamma   90.00
#
_symmetry.space_group_name_H-M   'P 1'
#
loop_
_entity.id
_entity.type
_entity.pdbx_description
1 polymer ?
#
loop_
_entity_poly.entity_id
_entity_poly.type
_entity_poly.pdbx_seq_one_letter_code
_entity_poly.pdbx_strand_id
1 'polypeptide(L)'
;MSALPAQGNAPCPLPRVTIQFCTQCKWMLRAAYYAQELLSTFSLSLGEVALQPSTGGTFIVTIHHQPRPRQDASQDGGAPPSRVLWDRRVDGGFPETKELKRRVRDVIEPGRDLGHVDRDHAKEKEEGAAAGGVEGGKCEDCAS
;
A
#
# COMPACT_ATOMS: atom_id res chain seq x y z
N MET A 1 -2.69 37.33 0.96
CA MET A 1 -3.15 36.07 1.57
C MET A 1 -2.42 34.95 0.87
N SER A 2 -1.49 34.31 1.58
CA SER A 2 -0.36 33.54 1.05
C SER A 2 -0.76 32.43 0.09
N ALA A 3 -0.13 32.42 -1.08
CA ALA A 3 -0.01 31.24 -1.92
C ALA A 3 0.71 30.14 -1.13
N LEU A 4 0.13 28.93 -1.13
CA LEU A 4 0.78 27.72 -0.62
C LEU A 4 2.11 27.52 -1.36
N PRO A 5 3.21 27.15 -0.70
CA PRO A 5 4.41 26.76 -1.41
C PRO A 5 4.06 25.53 -2.27
N ALA A 6 4.34 25.63 -3.57
CA ALA A 6 4.24 24.51 -4.50
C ALA A 6 4.96 23.31 -3.88
N GLN A 7 4.22 22.22 -3.69
CA GLN A 7 4.80 20.96 -3.24
C GLN A 7 5.96 20.63 -4.19
N GLY A 8 7.18 20.57 -3.64
CA GLY A 8 8.40 20.36 -4.41
C GLY A 8 8.30 19.07 -5.19
N ASN A 9 7.96 19.20 -6.47
CA ASN A 9 7.95 18.12 -7.44
C ASN A 9 9.38 17.88 -7.93
N ALA A 10 10.29 17.63 -6.99
CA ALA A 10 11.62 17.15 -7.37
C ALA A 10 11.44 15.74 -7.94
N PRO A 11 12.01 15.41 -9.11
CA PRO A 11 12.12 14.03 -9.56
C PRO A 11 12.94 13.29 -8.51
N CYS A 12 12.25 12.63 -7.58
CA CYS A 12 12.88 11.83 -6.56
C CYS A 12 13.42 10.59 -7.28
N PRO A 13 14.74 10.39 -7.38
CA PRO A 13 15.29 9.21 -8.03
C PRO A 13 14.88 7.92 -7.30
N LEU A 14 14.45 8.05 -6.05
CA LEU A 14 13.96 6.98 -5.20
C LEU A 14 12.43 7.09 -4.99
N PRO A 15 11.72 5.96 -4.86
CA PRO A 15 10.29 5.95 -4.58
C PRO A 15 9.93 6.65 -3.27
N ARG A 16 8.87 7.45 -3.28
CA ARG A 16 8.26 8.10 -2.11
C ARG A 16 6.94 7.44 -1.77
N VAL A 17 6.73 7.05 -0.52
CA VAL A 17 5.43 6.56 -0.05
C VAL A 17 4.76 7.63 0.81
N THR A 18 3.47 7.88 0.59
CA THR A 18 2.66 8.79 1.41
C THR A 18 1.58 7.99 2.13
N ILE A 19 1.42 8.21 3.43
CA ILE A 19 0.35 7.63 4.25
C ILE A 19 -0.51 8.78 4.74
N GLN A 20 -1.65 8.98 4.09
CA GLN A 20 -2.65 9.94 4.51
C GLN A 20 -3.55 9.33 5.57
N PHE A 21 -3.71 9.98 6.73
CA PHE A 21 -4.47 9.43 7.86
C PHE A 21 -5.35 10.46 8.57
N CYS A 22 -6.51 10.01 9.03
CA CYS A 22 -7.42 10.80 9.86
C CYS A 22 -6.83 11.07 11.26
N THR A 23 -6.59 12.34 11.59
CA THR A 23 -6.07 12.75 12.92
C THR A 23 -7.12 12.59 14.03
N GLN A 24 -8.39 12.90 13.73
CA GLN A 24 -9.52 12.78 14.67
C GLN A 24 -9.82 11.33 15.06
N CYS A 25 -9.42 10.38 14.21
CA CYS A 25 -9.68 8.95 14.38
C CYS A 25 -8.58 8.25 15.21
N LYS A 26 -7.58 8.99 15.68
CA LYS A 26 -6.40 8.48 16.43
C LYS A 26 -5.58 7.44 15.65
N TRP A 27 -5.54 7.54 14.32
CA TRP A 27 -4.80 6.57 13.46
C TRP A 27 -3.32 6.90 13.26
N MET A 28 -2.82 7.97 13.87
CA MET A 28 -1.41 8.38 13.77
C MET A 28 -0.44 7.25 14.15
N LEU A 29 -0.69 6.55 15.25
CA LEU A 29 0.18 5.46 15.71
C LEU A 29 0.23 4.30 14.71
N ARG A 30 -0.91 3.99 14.08
CA ARG A 30 -0.98 2.96 13.04
C ARG A 30 -0.24 3.41 11.78
N ALA A 31 -0.40 4.67 11.37
CA ALA A 31 0.34 5.22 10.23
C ALA A 31 1.87 5.20 10.47
N ALA A 32 2.31 5.59 11.67
CA ALA A 32 3.71 5.56 12.07
C ALA A 32 4.28 4.13 12.14
N TYR A 33 3.48 3.15 12.55
CA TYR A 33 3.87 1.74 12.54
C TYR A 33 4.14 1.26 11.10
N TYR A 34 3.23 1.51 10.16
CA TYR A 34 3.48 1.13 8.76
C TYR A 34 4.69 1.84 8.17
N ALA A 35 4.90 3.11 8.50
CA ALA A 35 6.10 3.83 8.05
C ALA A 35 7.40 3.15 8.51
N GLN A 36 7.45 2.73 9.78
CA GLN A 36 8.59 1.99 10.33
C GLN A 36 8.78 0.63 9.63
N GLU A 37 7.69 -0.12 9.41
CA GLU A 37 7.73 -1.41 8.72
C GLU A 37 8.24 -1.31 7.28
N LEU A 38 7.86 -0.25 6.57
CA LEU A 38 8.31 0.01 5.20
C LEU A 38 9.79 0.40 5.17
N LEU A 39 10.21 1.33 6.04
CA LEU A 39 11.60 1.77 6.09
C LEU A 39 12.55 0.65 6.55
N SER A 40 12.14 -0.19 7.50
CA SER A 40 12.95 -1.33 7.95
C SER A 40 13.08 -2.40 6.86
N THR A 41 12.03 -2.66 6.08
CA THR A 41 12.02 -3.68 5.03
C THR A 41 12.79 -3.24 3.79
N PHE A 42 12.57 -2.00 3.34
CA PHE A 42 13.10 -1.52 2.07
C PHE A 42 14.38 -0.70 2.20
N SER A 43 14.71 -0.21 3.39
CA SER A 43 15.96 0.51 3.67
C SER A 43 16.28 1.56 2.59
N LEU A 44 17.40 1.40 1.87
CA LEU A 44 17.86 2.34 0.83
C LEU A 44 17.06 2.29 -0.48
N SER A 45 16.18 1.30 -0.66
CA SER A 45 15.33 1.19 -1.85
C SER A 45 14.14 2.16 -1.83
N LEU A 46 13.79 2.72 -0.66
CA LEU A 46 12.81 3.79 -0.52
C LEU A 46 13.52 5.10 -0.21
N GLY A 47 13.08 6.19 -0.83
CA GLY A 47 13.63 7.52 -0.57
C GLY A 47 13.07 8.10 0.73
N GLU A 48 11.74 8.05 0.88
CA GLU A 48 11.06 8.57 2.07
C GLU A 48 9.68 7.93 2.27
N VAL A 49 9.20 7.95 3.52
CA VAL A 49 7.81 7.70 3.87
C VAL A 49 7.25 8.94 4.57
N ALA A 50 6.26 9.58 3.96
CA ALA A 50 5.64 10.80 4.47
C ALA A 50 4.30 10.49 5.15
N LEU A 51 4.14 10.98 6.37
CA LEU A 51 2.87 10.93 7.11
C LEU A 51 2.08 12.21 6.85
N GLN A 52 0.89 12.10 6.26
CA GLN A 52 0.06 13.24 5.88
C GLN A 52 -1.21 13.29 6.74
N PRO A 53 -1.30 14.25 7.68
CA PRO A 53 -2.53 14.48 8.44
C PRO A 53 -3.71 14.82 7.52
N SER A 54 -4.87 14.23 7.81
CA SER A 54 -6.13 14.47 7.12
C SER A 54 -7.32 14.32 8.08
N THR A 55 -8.54 14.49 7.57
CA THR A 55 -9.80 14.31 8.29
C THR A 55 -10.72 13.34 7.53
N GLY A 56 -11.95 13.14 8.01
CA GLY A 56 -12.97 12.40 7.25
C GLY A 56 -12.81 10.88 7.21
N GLY A 57 -12.14 10.27 8.20
CA GLY A 57 -11.97 8.81 8.24
C GLY A 57 -11.09 8.26 7.11
N THR A 58 -10.22 9.11 6.56
CA THR A 58 -9.30 8.79 5.46
C THR A 58 -8.12 7.95 5.96
N PHE A 59 -7.81 6.88 5.25
CA PHE A 59 -6.56 6.14 5.38
C PHE A 59 -6.15 5.63 3.99
N ILE A 60 -5.23 6.34 3.35
CA ILE A 60 -4.81 6.09 1.96
C ILE A 60 -3.29 6.00 1.93
N VAL A 61 -2.78 4.94 1.29
CA VAL A 61 -1.35 4.77 1.03
C VAL A 61 -1.10 4.92 -0.47
N THR A 62 -0.23 5.85 -0.84
CA THR A 62 0.11 6.14 -2.23
C THR A 62 1.62 6.05 -2.41
N ILE A 63 2.07 5.49 -3.53
CA ILE A 63 3.48 5.50 -3.93
C ILE A 63 3.66 6.42 -5.13
N HIS A 64 4.69 7.24 -5.05
CA HIS A 64 5.16 8.11 -6.12
C HIS A 64 6.51 7.58 -6.56
N HIS A 65 6.59 7.11 -7.80
CA HIS A 65 7.81 6.53 -8.34
C HIS A 65 7.93 6.94 -9.80
N GLN A 66 9.09 7.44 -10.21
CA GLN A 66 9.37 7.63 -11.64
C GLN A 66 9.93 6.33 -12.20
N PRO A 67 9.25 5.65 -13.14
CA PRO A 67 9.87 4.57 -13.87
C PRO A 67 11.09 5.15 -14.60
N ARG A 68 12.21 4.40 -14.57
CA ARG A 68 13.47 4.76 -15.23
C ARG A 68 13.17 5.35 -16.62
N PRO A 69 13.68 6.54 -16.96
CA PRO A 69 13.39 7.14 -18.26
C PRO A 69 13.83 6.17 -19.34
N ARG A 70 12.89 5.72 -20.17
CA ARG A 70 13.27 5.07 -21.43
C ARG A 70 14.04 6.12 -22.23
N GLN A 71 15.16 5.72 -22.82
CA GLN A 71 16.09 6.63 -23.52
C GLN A 71 15.49 7.35 -24.74
N ASP A 72 14.21 7.09 -25.07
CA ASP A 72 13.46 7.57 -26.21
C ASP A 72 12.23 8.44 -25.86
N ALA A 73 11.94 8.68 -24.58
CA ALA A 73 10.78 9.49 -24.18
C ALA A 73 11.15 10.97 -24.01
N SER A 74 10.59 11.81 -24.89
CA SER A 74 10.58 13.27 -24.81
C SER A 74 10.25 13.74 -23.40
N GLN A 75 11.02 14.71 -22.89
CA GLN A 75 10.82 15.38 -21.60
C GLN A 75 9.51 16.18 -21.60
N ASP A 76 8.38 15.50 -21.49
CA ASP A 76 7.18 16.13 -20.97
C ASP A 76 7.30 16.12 -19.44
N GLY A 77 7.32 17.31 -18.84
CA GLY A 77 7.40 17.55 -17.40
C GLY A 77 6.15 17.10 -16.62
N GLY A 78 5.66 15.90 -16.90
CA GLY A 78 4.56 15.26 -16.21
C GLY A 78 4.94 14.94 -14.77
N ALA A 79 4.00 15.18 -13.85
CA ALA A 79 4.12 14.77 -12.46
C ALA A 79 4.55 13.28 -12.37
N PRO A 80 5.39 12.90 -11.40
CA PRO A 80 5.81 11.52 -11.22
C PRO A 80 4.56 10.63 -11.13
N PRO A 81 4.51 9.51 -11.86
CA PRO A 81 3.34 8.66 -11.81
C PRO A 81 3.13 8.19 -10.37
N SER A 82 1.89 8.34 -9.92
CA SER A 82 1.48 7.99 -8.57
C SER A 82 0.47 6.85 -8.64
N ARG A 83 0.59 5.89 -7.72
CA ARG A 83 -0.28 4.72 -7.63
C ARG A 83 -0.78 4.58 -6.21
N VAL A 84 -2.10 4.43 -6.05
CA VAL A 84 -2.71 4.08 -4.76
C VAL A 84 -2.40 2.61 -4.48
N LEU A 85 -1.73 2.35 -3.36
CA LEU A 85 -1.44 1.01 -2.86
C LEU A 85 -2.53 0.51 -1.93
N TRP A 86 -3.22 1.39 -1.20
CA TRP A 86 -4.33 1.03 -0.34
C TRP A 86 -5.27 2.21 -0.13
N ASP A 87 -6.58 1.97 -0.15
CA ASP A 87 -7.60 2.89 0.30
C ASP A 87 -8.58 2.18 1.23
N ARG A 88 -8.67 2.63 2.49
CA ARG A 88 -9.59 2.08 3.48
C ARG A 88 -11.05 1.97 3.01
N ARG A 89 -11.52 2.88 2.17
CA ARG A 89 -12.90 2.88 1.67
C ARG A 89 -13.12 1.83 0.59
N VAL A 90 -12.08 1.50 -0.17
CA VAL A 90 -12.14 0.58 -1.32
C VAL A 90 -11.70 -0.83 -0.92
N ASP A 91 -10.55 -0.96 -0.28
CA ASP A 91 -9.96 -2.24 0.14
C ASP A 91 -10.54 -2.77 1.46
N GLY A 92 -11.28 -1.94 2.21
CA GLY A 92 -11.92 -2.33 3.46
C GLY A 92 -10.95 -2.39 4.65
N GLY A 93 -11.03 -1.38 5.52
CA GLY A 93 -10.25 -1.37 6.76
C GLY A 93 -8.78 -0.99 6.54
N PHE A 94 -7.87 -1.67 7.24
CA PHE A 94 -6.43 -1.37 7.22
C PHE A 94 -5.66 -2.52 6.59
N PRO A 95 -4.56 -2.24 5.86
CA PRO A 95 -3.78 -3.29 5.23
C PRO A 95 -3.09 -4.15 6.29
N GLU A 96 -2.95 -5.43 6.02
CA GLU A 96 -1.96 -6.21 6.76
C GLU A 96 -0.54 -5.79 6.37
N THR A 97 0.39 -5.87 7.33
CA THR A 97 1.78 -5.46 7.12
C THR A 97 2.43 -6.19 5.95
N LYS A 98 2.15 -7.49 5.81
CA LYS A 98 2.67 -8.31 4.71
C LYS A 98 2.12 -7.85 3.36
N GLU A 99 0.83 -7.57 3.29
CA GLU A 99 0.16 -7.12 2.07
C GLU A 99 0.69 -5.77 1.60
N LEU A 100 0.83 -4.84 2.54
CA LEU A 100 1.39 -3.54 2.21
C LEU A 100 2.81 -3.66 1.65
N LYS A 101 3.67 -4.49 2.26
CA LYS A 101 5.03 -4.73 1.78
C LYS A 101 5.03 -5.32 0.37
N ARG A 102 4.17 -6.29 0.06
CA ARG A 102 4.08 -6.88 -1.28
C ARG A 102 3.65 -5.86 -2.33
N ARG A 103 2.59 -5.09 -2.07
CA ARG A 103 2.12 -4.04 -2.99
C ARG A 103 3.20 -2.98 -3.26
N VAL A 104 4.01 -2.64 -2.26
CA VAL A 104 5.16 -1.73 -2.43
C VAL A 104 6.25 -2.39 -3.29
N ARG A 105 6.62 -3.64 -2.98
CA ARG A 105 7.62 -4.42 -3.72
C ARG A 105 7.26 -4.59 -5.19
N ASP A 106 6.00 -4.91 -5.50
CA ASP A 106 5.50 -5.05 -6.86
C ASP A 106 5.67 -3.77 -7.70
N VAL A 107 5.71 -2.60 -7.06
CA VAL A 107 5.92 -1.32 -7.74
C VAL A 107 7.40 -0.95 -7.85
N ILE A 108 8.19 -1.15 -6.79
CA ILE A 108 9.59 -0.70 -6.77
C ILE A 108 10.57 -1.71 -7.37
N GLU A 109 10.36 -3.00 -7.13
CA GLU A 109 11.27 -4.07 -7.49
C GLU A 109 10.51 -5.42 -7.55
N PRO A 110 9.73 -5.66 -8.62
CA PRO A 110 8.85 -6.83 -8.70
C PRO A 110 9.60 -8.18 -8.65
N GLY A 111 10.90 -8.20 -8.96
CA GLY A 111 11.74 -9.39 -8.88
C GLY A 111 12.41 -9.64 -7.52
N ARG A 112 12.21 -8.77 -6.51
CA ARG A 112 12.80 -8.94 -5.18
C ARG A 112 12.03 -9.95 -4.36
N ASP A 113 12.71 -10.98 -3.86
CA ASP A 113 12.15 -11.92 -2.89
C ASP A 113 12.10 -11.25 -1.49
N LEU A 114 10.92 -11.13 -0.91
CA LEU A 114 10.72 -10.66 0.48
C LEU A 114 10.77 -11.81 1.51
N GLY A 115 11.15 -13.01 1.09
CA GLY A 115 11.31 -14.19 1.94
C GLY A 115 9.98 -14.66 2.52
N HIS A 116 9.84 -14.60 3.85
CA HIS A 116 8.65 -15.09 4.56
C HIS A 116 7.35 -14.40 4.11
N VAL A 117 7.43 -13.13 3.70
CA VAL A 117 6.26 -12.35 3.26
C VAL A 117 5.65 -12.91 1.97
N ASP A 118 6.45 -13.45 1.06
CA ASP A 118 5.99 -14.01 -0.21
C ASP A 118 5.60 -15.49 -0.06
N ARG A 119 6.34 -16.25 0.76
CA ARG A 119 6.05 -17.67 1.05
C ARG A 119 4.74 -17.85 1.82
N ASP A 120 4.47 -17.01 2.82
CA ASP A 120 3.22 -17.09 3.59
C ASP A 120 2.00 -16.79 2.71
N HIS A 121 2.16 -15.95 1.69
CA HIS A 121 1.06 -15.58 0.82
C HIS A 121 0.69 -16.67 -0.19
N ALA A 122 1.68 -17.41 -0.70
CA ALA A 122 1.43 -18.60 -1.50
C ALA A 122 0.66 -19.65 -0.69
N LYS A 123 1.01 -19.81 0.59
CA LYS A 123 0.35 -20.75 1.51
C LYS A 123 -1.07 -20.31 1.89
N GLU A 124 -1.29 -19.03 2.22
CA GLU A 124 -2.61 -18.45 2.50
C GLU A 124 -3.56 -18.59 1.30
N LYS A 125 -3.03 -18.48 0.08
CA LYS A 125 -3.80 -18.62 -1.16
C LYS A 125 -4.18 -20.08 -1.45
N GLU A 126 -3.31 -21.04 -1.12
CA GLU A 126 -3.61 -22.48 -1.21
C GLU A 126 -4.62 -22.93 -0.14
N GLU A 127 -4.48 -22.47 1.11
CA GLU A 127 -5.41 -22.82 2.20
C GLU A 127 -6.79 -22.16 2.03
N GLY A 128 -6.85 -20.92 1.53
CA GLY A 128 -8.10 -20.23 1.19
C GLY A 128 -8.83 -20.84 -0.01
N ALA A 129 -8.11 -21.46 -0.95
CA ALA A 129 -8.71 -22.19 -2.08
C ALA A 129 -9.21 -23.59 -1.67
N ALA A 130 -8.56 -24.24 -0.70
CA ALA A 130 -8.97 -25.55 -0.18
C ALA A 130 -10.21 -25.48 0.73
N ALA A 131 -10.51 -24.34 1.35
CA ALA A 131 -11.68 -24.15 2.21
C ALA A 131 -12.99 -23.79 1.46
N GLY A 132 -12.96 -23.68 0.13
CA GLY A 132 -14.13 -23.33 -0.70
C GLY A 132 -14.99 -24.51 -1.19
N GLY A 133 -14.73 -25.73 -0.74
CA GLY A 133 -15.40 -26.94 -1.21
C GLY A 133 -16.26 -27.62 -0.14
N VAL A 134 -17.58 -27.54 -0.35
CA VAL A 134 -18.63 -28.45 0.16
C VAL A 134 -19.07 -28.27 1.62
N GLU A 135 -20.29 -27.73 1.79
CA GLU A 135 -21.33 -28.43 2.57
C GLU A 135 -22.72 -28.01 2.10
N GLY A 136 -23.27 -28.84 1.20
CA GLY A 136 -24.70 -28.90 0.95
C GLY A 136 -25.34 -29.87 1.94
N GLY A 137 -26.45 -29.45 2.54
CA GLY A 137 -27.51 -30.31 3.05
C GLY A 137 -27.39 -30.76 4.51
N LYS A 138 -28.22 -30.16 5.37
CA LYS A 138 -29.38 -30.87 5.92
C LYS A 138 -30.41 -29.86 6.46
N CYS A 139 -31.62 -29.94 5.91
CA CYS A 139 -32.80 -29.21 6.39
C CYS A 139 -33.69 -30.26 7.06
N GLU A 140 -33.65 -30.32 8.39
CA GLU A 140 -34.56 -31.02 9.32
C GLU A 140 -34.46 -30.12 10.57
N ASP A 141 -35.46 -29.32 10.91
CA ASP A 141 -36.67 -29.75 11.60
C ASP A 141 -37.91 -28.94 11.18
N CYS A 142 -38.91 -29.65 10.66
CA CYS A 142 -40.31 -29.20 10.62
C CYS A 142 -41.18 -30.44 10.84
N ALA A 143 -41.40 -30.82 12.11
CA ALA A 143 -42.52 -31.67 12.54
C ALA A 143 -42.58 -31.79 14.07
N SER A 144 -43.39 -30.95 14.72
CA SER A 144 -44.43 -31.30 15.71
C SER A 144 -44.73 -30.12 16.62
#